data_AF-A0A7W7Z415-F1
#
_entry.id   AF-A0A7W7Z415-F1
#
_cell.length_a   1.000
_cell.length_b   1.000
_cell.length_c   1.000
_cell.angle_alpha   90.00
_cell.angle_beta   90.00
_cell.angle_gamma   90.00
#
_symmetry.space_group_name_H-M   'P 1'
#
loop_
_entity.id
_entity.type
_entity.pdbx_description
1 polymer ?
#
loop_
_entity_poly.entity_id
_entity_poly.type
_entity_poly.pdbx_seq_one_letter_code
_entity_poly.pdbx_strand_id
1 'polypeptide(L)'
;MSEFEIAQQVLSCLRQAAREAPQTALPMLKRLTRLVGGDGCRHPLEVDEARSAAFMAVCGYAKALHRGQPADRLWSLAVQATEHWQSLTRRPVYSSQLALGVAGWNTSAKPSMQ
;
A
#
# COMPACT_ATOMS: atom_id res chain seq x y z
N MET A 1 7.19 1.16 9.11
CA MET A 1 7.12 1.22 7.64
C MET A 1 5.70 1.64 7.30
N SER A 2 5.52 2.60 6.42
CA SER A 2 4.21 3.01 5.93
C SER A 2 3.61 1.93 5.02
N GLU A 3 2.27 1.90 4.89
CA GLU A 3 1.57 0.98 4.00
C GLU A 3 2.09 1.06 2.55
N PHE A 4 2.46 2.26 2.07
CA PHE A 4 3.06 2.43 0.74
C PHE A 4 4.40 1.71 0.60
N GLU A 5 5.29 1.85 1.59
CA GLU A 5 6.60 1.18 1.59
C GLU A 5 6.44 -0.34 1.66
N ILE A 6 5.48 -0.83 2.45
CA ILE A 6 5.16 -2.26 2.54
C ILE A 6 4.65 -2.77 1.19
N ALA A 7 3.68 -2.08 0.58
CA ALA A 7 3.14 -2.43 -0.74
C ALA A 7 4.24 -2.44 -1.82
N GLN A 8 5.15 -1.47 -1.80
CA GLN A 8 6.30 -1.41 -2.71
C GLN A 8 7.25 -2.60 -2.51
N GLN A 9 7.53 -2.98 -1.26
CA GLN A 9 8.39 -4.13 -0.95
C GLN A 9 7.75 -5.44 -1.42
N VAL A 10 6.44 -5.60 -1.22
CA VAL A 10 5.68 -6.76 -1.72
C VAL A 10 5.75 -6.82 -3.25
N LEU A 11 5.57 -5.69 -3.93
CA LEU A 11 5.66 -5.60 -5.40
C LEU A 11 7.03 -6.04 -5.93
N SER A 12 8.09 -5.53 -5.30
CA SER A 12 9.47 -5.87 -5.65
C SER A 12 9.72 -7.37 -5.49
N CYS A 13 9.29 -7.94 -4.36
CA CYS A 13 9.43 -9.37 -4.09
C CYS A 13 8.64 -10.24 -5.07
N LEU A 14 7.40 -9.87 -5.43
CA LEU A 14 6.60 -10.57 -6.44
C LEU A 14 7.27 -10.58 -7.81
N ARG A 15 7.84 -9.45 -8.22
CA ARG A 15 8.56 -9.32 -9.50
C ARG A 15 9.87 -10.10 -9.51
N GLN A 16 10.57 -10.16 -8.38
CA GLN A 16 11.78 -10.97 -8.24
C GLN A 16 11.43 -12.47 -8.24
N ALA A 17 10.43 -12.89 -7.46
CA ALA A 17 9.99 -14.28 -7.35
C ALA A 17 9.54 -14.88 -8.70
N ALA A 18 8.99 -14.07 -9.62
CA ALA A 18 8.62 -14.52 -10.96
C ALA A 18 9.79 -14.85 -11.89
N ARG A 19 11.01 -14.41 -11.54
CA ARG A 19 12.24 -14.68 -12.32
C ARG A 19 13.02 -15.88 -11.79
N GLU A 20 12.57 -16.43 -10.68
CA GLU A 20 13.28 -17.46 -9.92
C GLU A 20 12.62 -18.82 -10.09
N ALA A 21 13.40 -19.89 -9.89
CA ALA A 21 12.85 -21.23 -9.79
C ALA A 21 11.93 -21.35 -8.55
N PRO A 22 10.90 -22.22 -8.56
CA PRO A 22 9.96 -22.35 -7.44
C PRO A 22 10.62 -22.57 -6.07
N GLN A 23 11.71 -23.34 -6.03
CA GLN A 23 12.51 -23.61 -4.83
C GLN A 23 13.13 -22.35 -4.20
N THR A 24 13.45 -21.34 -5.00
CA THR A 24 13.99 -20.04 -4.57
C THR A 24 12.86 -19.04 -4.30
N ALA A 25 11.82 -19.04 -5.14
CA ALA A 25 10.67 -18.13 -5.03
C ALA A 25 9.84 -18.38 -3.76
N LEU A 26 9.60 -19.64 -3.38
CA LEU A 26 8.74 -20.00 -2.25
C LEU A 26 9.21 -19.40 -0.90
N PRO A 27 10.50 -19.51 -0.51
CA PRO A 27 11.03 -18.82 0.66
C PRO A 27 10.83 -17.30 0.63
N MET A 28 10.97 -16.67 -0.54
CA MET A 28 10.77 -15.22 -0.68
C MET A 28 9.32 -14.83 -0.41
N LEU A 29 8.36 -15.55 -0.99
CA LEU A 29 6.92 -15.30 -0.80
C LEU A 29 6.49 -15.59 0.65
N LYS A 30 7.06 -16.62 1.30
CA LYS A 30 6.81 -16.91 2.72
C LYS A 30 7.31 -15.82 3.67
N ARG A 31 8.28 -14.99 3.26
CA ARG A 31 8.70 -13.84 4.07
C ARG A 31 7.68 -12.70 4.01
N LEU A 32 6.90 -12.60 2.92
CA LEU A 32 5.87 -11.57 2.75
C LEU A 32 4.68 -11.75 3.69
N THR A 33 4.32 -12.98 4.04
CA THR A 33 3.15 -13.22 4.93
C THR A 33 3.30 -12.60 6.31
N ARG A 34 4.53 -12.38 6.81
CA ARG A 34 4.76 -11.63 8.05
C ARG A 34 4.65 -10.11 7.86
N LEU A 35 4.92 -9.63 6.65
CA LEU A 35 4.97 -8.20 6.33
C LEU A 35 3.58 -7.59 6.16
N VAL A 36 2.63 -8.38 5.63
CA VAL A 36 1.26 -7.94 5.29
C VAL A 36 0.29 -8.02 6.49
N GLY A 37 0.77 -8.48 7.65
CA GLY A 37 -0.04 -8.59 8.88
C GLY A 37 -0.48 -7.27 9.52
N GLY A 38 -0.04 -6.13 8.97
CA GLY A 38 -0.36 -4.78 9.47
C GLY A 38 0.46 -4.38 10.69
N ASP A 39 0.47 -3.08 10.98
CA ASP A 39 1.16 -2.47 12.12
C ASP A 39 0.26 -2.31 13.36
N GLY A 40 -0.98 -2.80 13.30
CA GLY A 40 -1.99 -2.62 14.35
C GLY A 40 -2.57 -1.20 14.41
N CYS A 41 -2.20 -0.31 13.48
CA CYS A 41 -2.79 1.01 13.37
C CYS A 41 -4.12 0.95 12.60
N ARG A 42 -5.01 1.91 12.86
CA ARG A 42 -6.22 2.10 12.05
C ARG A 42 -5.84 2.71 10.71
N HIS A 43 -6.20 2.03 9.63
CA HIS A 43 -6.15 2.55 8.28
C HIS A 43 -7.58 2.78 7.77
N PRO A 44 -7.77 3.53 6.67
CA PRO A 44 -9.05 3.54 5.96
C PRO A 44 -9.45 2.11 5.56
N LEU A 45 -10.74 1.80 5.61
CA LEU A 45 -11.25 0.45 5.28
C LEU A 45 -10.76 -0.04 3.91
N GLU A 46 -10.74 0.83 2.90
CA GLU A 46 -10.27 0.52 1.55
C GLU A 46 -8.80 0.05 1.53
N VAL A 47 -7.96 0.60 2.41
CA VAL A 47 -6.55 0.19 2.55
C VAL A 47 -6.46 -1.19 3.20
N ASP A 48 -7.25 -1.43 4.25
CA ASP A 48 -7.28 -2.73 4.93
C ASP A 48 -7.82 -3.85 4.01
N GLU A 49 -8.84 -3.55 3.19
CA GLU A 49 -9.39 -4.44 2.17
C GLU A 49 -8.38 -4.73 1.07
N ALA A 50 -7.73 -3.70 0.51
CA ALA A 50 -6.72 -3.86 -0.52
C ALA A 50 -5.50 -4.66 -0.02
N ARG A 51 -5.06 -4.41 1.22
CA ARG A 51 -3.99 -5.18 1.88
C ARG A 51 -4.39 -6.66 2.04
N SER A 52 -5.61 -6.91 2.50
CA SER A 52 -6.14 -8.28 2.66
C SER A 52 -6.25 -9.01 1.32
N ALA A 53 -6.70 -8.32 0.27
CA ALA A 53 -6.75 -8.86 -1.09
C ALA A 53 -5.35 -9.22 -1.62
N ALA A 54 -4.38 -8.33 -1.43
CA ALA A 54 -2.99 -8.58 -1.78
C ALA A 54 -2.42 -9.80 -1.03
N PHE A 55 -2.66 -9.91 0.28
CA PHE A 55 -2.26 -11.08 1.08
C PHE A 55 -2.81 -12.39 0.52
N MET A 56 -4.11 -12.44 0.23
CA MET A 56 -4.77 -13.65 -0.29
C MET A 56 -4.24 -14.03 -1.67
N ALA A 57 -4.00 -13.06 -2.55
CA ALA A 57 -3.44 -13.30 -3.88
C ALA A 57 -1.99 -13.82 -3.80
N VAL A 58 -1.15 -13.24 -2.94
CA VAL A 58 0.22 -13.72 -2.67
C VAL A 58 0.21 -15.16 -2.15
N CYS A 59 -0.69 -15.48 -1.21
CA CYS A 59 -0.86 -16.83 -0.70
C CYS A 59 -1.29 -17.81 -1.79
N GLY A 60 -2.21 -17.40 -2.67
CA GLY A 60 -2.65 -18.19 -3.83
C GLY A 60 -1.50 -18.50 -4.78
N TYR A 61 -0.69 -17.50 -5.13
CA TYR A 61 0.49 -17.66 -5.96
C TYR A 61 1.52 -18.61 -5.34
N ALA A 62 1.88 -18.38 -4.07
CA ALA A 62 2.81 -19.25 -3.35
C ALA A 62 2.31 -20.70 -3.26
N LYS A 63 1.01 -20.91 -3.06
CA LYS A 63 0.39 -22.23 -3.02
C LYS A 63 0.45 -22.95 -4.37
N ALA A 64 0.25 -22.24 -5.48
CA ALA A 64 0.36 -22.82 -6.81
C ALA A 64 1.79 -23.25 -7.12
N LEU A 65 2.78 -22.40 -6.83
CA LEU A 65 4.20 -22.74 -6.95
C LEU A 65 4.57 -23.96 -6.11
N HIS A 66 4.08 -24.02 -4.87
CA HIS A 66 4.34 -25.16 -3.97
C HIS A 66 3.77 -26.48 -4.50
N ARG A 67 2.71 -26.44 -5.31
CA ARG A 67 2.05 -27.60 -5.91
C ARG A 67 2.49 -27.91 -7.33
N GLY A 68 3.44 -27.15 -7.89
CA GLY A 68 3.82 -27.28 -9.30
C GLY A 68 2.67 -26.97 -10.27
N GLN A 69 1.72 -26.13 -9.87
CA GLN A 69 0.57 -25.73 -10.69
C GLN A 69 0.91 -24.49 -11.54
N PRO A 70 0.22 -24.28 -12.68
CA PRO A 70 0.33 -23.05 -13.44
C PRO A 70 0.05 -21.82 -12.56
N ALA A 71 0.97 -20.87 -12.57
CA ALA A 71 0.98 -19.77 -11.61
C ALA A 71 0.94 -18.38 -12.25
N ASP A 72 1.02 -18.26 -13.58
CA ASP A 72 1.12 -16.98 -14.28
C ASP A 72 -0.05 -16.04 -13.99
N ARG A 73 -1.28 -16.57 -14.07
CA ARG A 73 -2.49 -15.79 -13.74
C ARG A 73 -2.52 -15.37 -12.27
N LEU A 74 -2.07 -16.24 -11.37
CA LEU A 74 -2.04 -15.95 -9.93
C LEU A 74 -0.97 -14.91 -9.59
N TRP A 75 0.16 -14.93 -10.28
CA TRP A 75 1.17 -13.88 -10.20
C TRP A 75 0.59 -12.54 -10.65
N SER A 76 -0.06 -12.48 -11.82
CA SER A 76 -0.69 -11.25 -12.29
C SER A 76 -1.73 -10.70 -11.32
N LEU A 77 -2.56 -11.57 -10.73
CA LEU A 77 -3.53 -11.16 -9.69
C LEU A 77 -2.85 -10.61 -8.44
N ALA A 78 -1.76 -11.24 -7.98
CA ALA A 78 -1.00 -10.77 -6.83
C ALA A 78 -0.36 -9.40 -7.09
N VAL A 79 0.17 -9.17 -8.30
CA VAL A 79 0.70 -7.87 -8.71
C VAL A 79 -0.40 -6.82 -8.73
N GLN A 80 -1.52 -7.07 -9.40
CA GLN A 80 -2.63 -6.11 -9.52
C GLN A 80 -3.21 -5.72 -8.16
N ALA A 81 -3.45 -6.69 -7.27
CA ALA A 81 -3.96 -6.43 -5.93
C ALA A 81 -2.98 -5.56 -5.11
N THR A 82 -1.67 -5.81 -5.25
CA THR A 82 -0.65 -5.03 -4.54
C THR A 82 -0.46 -3.64 -5.16
N GLU A 83 -0.57 -3.47 -6.48
CA GLU A 83 -0.56 -2.16 -7.15
C GLU A 83 -1.75 -1.31 -6.72
N HIS A 84 -2.93 -1.93 -6.57
CA HIS A 84 -4.11 -1.25 -6.05
C HIS A 84 -3.90 -0.77 -4.61
N TRP A 85 -3.39 -1.63 -3.73
CA TRP A 85 -3.02 -1.23 -2.36
C TRP A 85 -1.99 -0.10 -2.34
N GLN A 86 -0.96 -0.17 -3.18
CA GLN A 86 0.03 0.90 -3.32
C GLN A 86 -0.61 2.21 -3.78
N SER A 87 -1.60 2.16 -4.67
CA SER A 87 -2.28 3.35 -5.20
C SER A 87 -3.09 4.10 -4.13
N LEU A 88 -3.75 3.37 -3.21
CA LEU A 88 -4.53 3.95 -2.12
C LEU A 88 -3.67 4.57 -1.02
N THR A 89 -2.45 4.07 -0.87
CA THR A 89 -1.51 4.48 0.17
C THR A 89 -0.52 5.53 -0.33
N ARG A 90 -0.51 5.77 -1.64
CA ARG A 90 0.24 6.87 -2.26
C ARG A 90 -0.41 8.18 -1.84
N ARG A 91 0.14 8.78 -0.80
CA ARG A 91 -0.25 10.08 -0.24
C ARG A 91 -0.60 11.07 -1.38
N PRO A 92 -1.85 11.58 -1.46
CA PRO A 92 -2.09 12.77 -2.26
C PRO A 92 -1.39 13.93 -1.54
N VAL A 93 -0.38 14.51 -2.20
CA VAL A 93 0.39 15.66 -1.68
C VAL A 93 -0.48 16.94 -1.55
N TYR A 94 -1.77 16.89 -1.90
CA TYR A 94 -2.67 18.04 -1.96
C TYR A 94 -3.84 17.99 -0.98
N SER A 95 -3.60 17.79 0.31
CA SER A 95 -4.66 17.99 1.32
C SER A 95 -4.16 18.63 2.62
N SER A 96 -3.23 19.59 2.50
CA SER A 96 -2.75 20.37 3.66
C SER A 96 -2.76 21.89 3.42
N GLN A 97 -3.41 22.39 2.36
CA GLN A 97 -3.36 23.82 2.00
C GLN A 97 -4.72 24.55 2.06
N LEU A 98 -5.67 24.05 2.87
CA LEU A 98 -6.94 24.75 3.15
C LEU A 98 -7.20 24.98 4.65
N ALA A 99 -6.20 24.82 5.52
CA ALA A 99 -6.34 25.05 6.97
C ALA A 99 -5.57 26.27 7.51
N LEU A 100 -5.03 27.14 6.63
CA LEU A 100 -4.40 28.41 7.02
C LEU A 100 -5.08 29.56 6.27
N GLY A 101 -6.36 29.79 6.55
CA GLY A 101 -7.15 30.87 5.96
C GLY A 101 -8.12 31.54 6.93
N VAL A 102 -7.94 31.36 8.24
CA VAL A 102 -8.80 32.01 9.25
C VAL A 102 -7.96 32.45 10.46
N ALA A 103 -7.07 33.41 10.24
CA ALA A 103 -6.38 34.07 11.34
C ALA A 103 -6.23 35.57 11.04
N GLY A 104 -7.27 36.30 11.46
CA GLY A 104 -7.10 37.60 12.11
C GLY A 104 -6.87 38.80 11.22
N TRP A 105 -7.93 39.58 10.99
CA TRP A 105 -7.85 41.04 11.14
C TRP A 105 -9.00 41.48 12.04
N ASN A 106 -8.67 41.74 13.30
CA ASN A 106 -9.47 42.60 14.14
C ASN A 106 -8.49 43.50 14.89
N THR A 107 -8.49 44.81 14.59
CA THR A 107 -8.67 45.92 15.55
C THR A 107 -8.03 47.23 15.07
N SER A 108 -8.89 48.24 14.99
CA SER A 108 -8.73 49.60 15.53
C SER A 108 -7.67 50.55 14.96
N ALA A 109 -8.13 51.65 14.34
CA ALA A 109 -8.06 53.01 14.93
C ALA A 109 -8.50 54.10 13.93
N LYS A 110 -9.50 54.91 14.32
CA LYS A 110 -9.78 56.27 13.83
C LYS A 110 -8.56 57.19 14.09
N PRO A 111 -8.28 58.24 13.29
CA PRO A 111 -8.95 59.55 13.51
C PRO A 111 -9.09 60.48 12.28
N SER A 112 -9.76 61.62 12.53
CA SER A 112 -9.83 62.88 11.76
C SER A 112 -11.10 63.08 10.94
N MET A 113 -12.05 63.93 11.40
CA MET A 113 -12.13 65.39 11.22
C MET A 113 -12.19 65.81 9.75
N GLN A 114 -13.40 66.10 9.25
CA GLN A 114 -13.91 67.46 9.04
C GLN A 114 -15.44 67.44 8.98
#